data_AF-A0A2V8Q4R3-F1
#
_entry.id   AF-A0A2V8Q4R3-F1
#
_cell.length_a   1.000
_cell.length_b   1.000
_cell.length_c   1.000
_cell.angle_alpha   90.00
_cell.angle_beta   90.00
_cell.angle_gamma   90.00
#
_symmetry.space_group_name_H-M   'P 1'
#
loop_
_entity.id
_entity.type
_entity.pdbx_description
1 polymer ?
#
loop_
_entity_poly.entity_id
_entity_poly.type
_entity_poly.pdbx_seq_one_letter_code
_entity_poly.pdbx_strand_id
1 'polypeptide(L)'
;MNDKTFRARLITISREWYETSDQMLSAAARKVDAQLATRGSHQRVLFADPGFYPENSFAARQSRLWGFDASWLRKMLVVLTLGRVQLRTNDERRGYRSDLCESFFRKPAQETPDQKTKREDRLMRCKLAAVGHPNRKGAAMYADAIGRLLKPLITETGWLKQTAPAAVVSPLP
;
A
#
# COMPACT_ATOMS: atom_id res chain seq x y z
N MET A 1 27.85 -11.89 -8.07
CA MET A 1 27.39 -10.51 -7.78
C MET A 1 27.11 -10.43 -6.29
N ASN A 2 27.62 -9.44 -5.55
CA ASN A 2 27.39 -9.37 -4.10
C ASN A 2 26.08 -8.65 -3.76
N ASP A 3 25.54 -8.88 -2.57
CA ASP A 3 24.26 -8.32 -2.12
C ASP A 3 24.18 -6.79 -2.21
N LYS A 4 25.30 -6.09 -1.99
CA LYS A 4 25.37 -4.62 -2.06
C LYS A 4 25.18 -4.12 -3.50
N THR A 5 25.84 -4.76 -4.46
CA THR A 5 25.71 -4.41 -5.89
C THR A 5 24.33 -4.76 -6.44
N PHE A 6 23.78 -5.92 -6.06
CA PHE A 6 22.42 -6.31 -6.43
C PHE A 6 21.39 -5.32 -5.89
N ARG A 7 21.48 -4.96 -4.60
CA ARG A 7 20.57 -4.00 -3.97
C ARG A 7 20.65 -2.61 -4.60
N ALA A 8 21.85 -2.12 -4.90
CA ALA A 8 22.03 -0.84 -5.59
C ALA A 8 21.31 -0.83 -6.95
N ARG A 9 21.46 -1.91 -7.73
CA ARG A 9 20.79 -2.06 -9.03
C ARG A 9 19.26 -2.10 -8.88
N LEU A 10 18.74 -2.83 -7.88
CA LEU A 10 17.30 -2.84 -7.60
C LEU A 10 16.75 -1.46 -7.24
N ILE A 11 17.49 -0.67 -6.46
CA ILE A 11 17.12 0.71 -6.12
C ILE A 11 17.05 1.57 -7.38
N THR A 12 18.06 1.48 -8.27
CA THR A 12 18.07 2.22 -9.54
C THR A 12 16.86 1.88 -10.41
N ILE A 13 16.59 0.58 -10.65
CA ILE A 13 15.45 0.13 -11.45
C ILE A 13 14.13 0.59 -10.83
N SER A 14 14.01 0.47 -9.50
CA SER A 14 12.78 0.87 -8.80
C SER A 14 12.54 2.39 -8.90
N ARG A 15 13.61 3.19 -8.92
CA ARG A 15 13.53 4.64 -9.11
C ARG A 15 13.09 5.00 -10.52
N GLU A 16 13.69 4.37 -11.53
CA GLU A 16 13.30 4.58 -12.93
C GLU A 16 11.83 4.20 -13.17
N TRP A 17 11.39 3.07 -12.61
CA TRP A 17 10.00 2.64 -12.69
C TRP A 17 9.05 3.62 -12.00
N TYR A 18 9.44 4.15 -10.83
CA TYR A 18 8.69 5.18 -10.11
C TYR A 18 8.53 6.45 -10.95
N GLU A 19 9.66 7.02 -11.39
CA GLU A 19 9.68 8.27 -12.16
C GLU A 19 8.87 8.16 -13.45
N THR A 20 9.02 7.05 -14.17
CA THR A 20 8.26 6.78 -15.40
C THR A 20 6.77 6.63 -15.11
N SER A 21 6.41 5.85 -14.08
CA SER A 21 4.99 5.62 -13.73
C SER A 21 4.30 6.91 -13.33
N ASP A 22 4.94 7.73 -12.50
CA ASP A 22 4.39 9.01 -12.05
C ASP A 22 4.27 10.01 -13.21
N GLN A 23 5.27 10.08 -14.10
CA GLN A 23 5.18 10.89 -15.31
C GLN A 23 3.99 10.46 -16.18
N MET A 24 3.80 9.16 -16.39
CA MET A 24 2.69 8.63 -17.19
C MET A 24 1.34 8.89 -16.53
N LEU A 25 1.20 8.68 -15.23
CA LEU A 25 -0.04 8.94 -14.48
C LEU A 25 -0.38 10.43 -14.47
N SER A 26 0.61 11.29 -14.22
CA SER A 26 0.45 12.75 -14.28
C SER A 26 0.02 13.21 -15.67
N ALA A 27 0.64 12.68 -16.73
CA ALA A 27 0.27 12.98 -18.11
C ALA A 27 -1.15 12.50 -18.44
N ALA A 28 -1.53 11.31 -17.97
CA ALA A 28 -2.88 10.77 -18.15
C ALA A 28 -3.94 11.64 -17.44
N ALA A 29 -3.68 12.06 -16.20
CA ALA A 29 -4.56 12.97 -15.46
C ALA A 29 -4.77 14.30 -16.21
N ARG A 30 -3.68 14.94 -16.66
CA ARG A 30 -3.75 16.17 -17.47
C ARG A 30 -4.53 15.99 -18.77
N LYS A 31 -4.37 14.83 -19.43
CA LYS A 31 -5.10 14.51 -20.67
C LYS A 31 -6.60 14.40 -20.42
N VAL A 32 -7.00 13.73 -19.34
CA VAL A 32 -8.41 13.61 -18.95
C VAL A 32 -8.99 14.98 -18.61
N ASP A 33 -8.26 15.80 -17.85
CA ASP A 33 -8.69 17.18 -17.54
C ASP A 33 -8.90 18.03 -18.78
N ALA A 34 -7.98 17.97 -19.75
CA ALA A 34 -8.12 18.68 -21.01
C ALA A 34 -9.37 18.21 -21.78
N GLN A 35 -9.67 16.90 -21.78
CA GLN A 35 -10.86 16.34 -22.42
C GLN A 35 -12.16 16.71 -21.71
N LEU A 36 -12.15 16.84 -20.38
CA LEU A 36 -13.30 17.29 -19.60
C LEU A 36 -13.56 18.78 -19.86
N ALA A 37 -12.51 19.59 -19.92
CA ALA A 37 -12.61 21.02 -20.21
C ALA A 37 -13.19 21.30 -21.61
N THR A 38 -12.80 20.55 -22.66
CA THR A 38 -13.38 20.71 -24.00
C THR A 38 -14.87 20.36 -24.06
N ARG A 39 -15.36 19.58 -23.10
CA ARG A 39 -16.79 19.24 -22.94
C ARG A 39 -17.53 20.19 -22.01
N GLY A 40 -16.89 21.27 -21.54
CA GLY A 40 -17.46 22.22 -20.60
C GLY A 40 -17.65 21.68 -19.17
N SER A 41 -17.01 20.54 -18.82
CA SER A 41 -17.09 19.99 -17.47
C SER A 41 -16.16 20.72 -16.51
N HIS A 42 -16.64 20.96 -15.28
CA HIS A 42 -15.86 21.51 -14.18
C HIS A 42 -15.14 20.43 -13.34
N GLN A 43 -15.31 19.15 -13.68
CA GLN A 43 -14.63 18.05 -12.97
C GLN A 43 -13.14 18.04 -13.27
N ARG A 44 -12.32 17.72 -12.26
CA ARG A 44 -10.85 17.64 -12.38
C ARG A 44 -10.31 16.37 -11.74
N VAL A 45 -9.33 15.76 -12.38
CA VAL A 45 -8.54 14.63 -11.91
C VAL A 45 -7.19 15.17 -11.45
N LEU A 46 -7.00 15.22 -10.13
CA LEU A 46 -5.76 15.70 -9.55
C LEU A 46 -4.79 14.53 -9.30
N PHE A 47 -3.58 14.66 -9.83
CA PHE A 47 -2.48 13.76 -9.53
C PHE A 47 -1.56 14.41 -8.48
N ALA A 48 -1.21 13.66 -7.44
CA ALA A 48 -0.24 14.06 -6.43
C ALA A 48 0.89 13.04 -6.36
N ASP A 49 2.12 13.52 -6.49
CA ASP A 49 3.34 12.77 -6.25
C ASP A 49 3.79 13.02 -4.79
N PRO A 50 3.64 12.03 -3.88
CA PRO A 50 4.06 12.19 -2.49
C PRO A 50 5.57 11.99 -2.27
N GLY A 51 6.38 11.78 -3.31
CA GLY A 51 7.84 11.62 -3.25
C GLY A 51 8.28 10.30 -2.62
N PHE A 52 7.56 9.21 -2.87
CA PHE A 52 7.77 7.92 -2.20
C PHE A 52 8.78 7.04 -2.95
N TYR A 53 10.07 7.36 -2.76
CA TYR A 53 11.17 6.64 -3.39
C TYR A 53 11.39 5.20 -2.85
N PRO A 54 12.19 4.35 -3.53
CA PRO A 54 12.46 2.97 -3.14
C PRO A 54 12.96 2.78 -1.70
N GLU A 55 13.52 3.80 -1.07
CA GLU A 55 13.93 3.81 0.33
C GLU A 55 12.73 3.74 1.30
N ASN A 56 11.52 3.96 0.80
CA ASN A 56 10.28 3.79 1.54
C ASN A 56 9.53 2.48 1.18
N SER A 57 10.08 1.68 0.25
CA SER A 57 9.49 0.42 -0.20
C SER A 57 9.55 -0.71 0.85
N PHE A 58 8.97 -1.86 0.51
CA PHE A 58 8.94 -3.04 1.38
C PHE A 58 10.34 -3.41 1.89
N ALA A 59 10.44 -3.68 3.20
CA ALA A 59 11.67 -4.02 3.92
C ALA A 59 12.77 -2.92 3.98
N ALA A 60 12.56 -1.75 3.37
CA ALA A 60 13.49 -0.64 3.52
C ALA A 60 13.53 -0.11 4.97
N ARG A 61 14.69 0.35 5.42
CA ARG A 61 14.89 0.80 6.82
C ARG A 61 14.02 2.01 7.16
N GLN A 62 13.79 2.88 6.19
CA GLN A 62 13.06 4.13 6.32
C GLN A 62 11.56 3.95 6.06
N SER A 63 11.11 2.76 5.63
CA SER A 63 9.72 2.54 5.32
C SER A 63 8.83 2.65 6.55
N ARG A 64 7.94 3.64 6.51
CA ARG A 64 6.89 3.85 7.51
C ARG A 64 5.63 3.03 7.20
N LEU A 65 5.48 2.58 5.96
CA LEU A 65 4.31 1.85 5.47
C LEU A 65 4.34 0.37 5.89
N TRP A 66 5.52 -0.24 5.85
CA TRP A 66 5.73 -1.65 6.18
C TRP A 66 6.38 -1.85 7.56
N GLY A 67 6.78 -0.74 8.20
CA GLY A 67 7.09 -0.58 9.62
C GLY A 67 7.71 -1.80 10.29
N PHE A 68 8.93 -2.18 9.92
CA PHE A 68 9.70 -3.21 10.62
C PHE A 68 10.59 -2.57 11.68
N ASP A 69 10.10 -2.54 12.93
CA ASP A 69 10.89 -2.10 14.09
C ASP A 69 11.72 -3.28 14.62
N ALA A 70 12.72 -3.65 13.83
CA ALA A 70 13.52 -4.83 14.07
C ALA A 70 14.97 -4.58 13.63
N SER A 71 15.92 -5.03 14.45
CA SER A 71 17.33 -5.00 14.09
C SER A 71 17.58 -5.74 12.77
N TRP A 72 18.63 -5.36 12.04
CA TRP A 72 18.98 -5.97 10.75
C TRP A 72 19.14 -7.49 10.85
N LEU A 73 19.71 -7.98 11.96
CA LEU A 73 19.83 -9.40 12.31
C LEU A 73 18.47 -10.08 12.36
N ARG A 74 17.47 -9.44 12.99
CA ARG A 74 16.13 -10.03 13.13
C ARG A 74 15.39 -10.07 11.79
N LYS A 75 15.58 -9.05 10.92
CA LYS A 75 15.09 -9.06 9.53
C LYS A 75 15.71 -10.18 8.71
N MET A 76 17.03 -10.35 8.80
CA MET A 76 17.74 -11.48 8.19
C MET A 76 17.25 -12.81 8.74
N LEU A 77 17.07 -12.95 10.06
CA LEU A 77 16.51 -14.15 10.67
C LEU A 77 15.11 -14.45 10.17
N VAL A 78 14.26 -13.46 9.90
CA VAL A 78 12.93 -13.72 9.32
C VAL A 78 13.01 -14.25 7.90
N VAL A 79 13.95 -13.76 7.09
CA VAL A 79 14.20 -14.30 5.75
C VAL A 79 14.79 -15.71 5.84
N LEU A 80 15.83 -15.90 6.65
CA LEU A 80 16.55 -17.16 6.82
C LEU A 80 15.71 -18.25 7.49
N THR A 81 14.82 -17.87 8.40
CA THR A 81 13.89 -18.78 9.09
C THR A 81 12.52 -18.84 8.41
N LEU A 82 12.39 -18.26 7.21
CA LEU A 82 11.17 -18.29 6.40
C LEU A 82 9.92 -17.88 7.20
N GLY A 83 10.00 -16.78 7.93
CA GLY A 83 8.88 -16.24 8.70
C GLY A 83 8.62 -16.90 10.06
N ARG A 84 9.42 -17.88 10.51
CA ARG A 84 9.31 -18.44 11.88
C ARG A 84 9.63 -17.41 12.95
N VAL A 85 10.63 -16.56 12.73
CA VAL A 85 10.91 -15.45 13.63
C VAL A 85 9.93 -14.32 13.35
N GLN A 86 9.33 -13.75 14.40
CA GLN A 86 8.41 -12.64 14.28
C GLN A 86 9.14 -11.29 14.21
N LEU A 87 8.88 -10.49 13.18
CA LEU A 87 9.26 -9.07 13.16
C LEU A 87 8.26 -8.28 13.99
N ARG A 88 8.74 -7.46 14.92
CA ARG A 88 7.90 -6.41 15.49
C ARG A 88 7.57 -5.43 14.37
N THR A 89 6.28 -5.35 14.05
CA THR A 89 5.75 -4.37 13.10
C THR A 89 4.71 -3.52 13.80
N ASN A 90 4.51 -2.29 13.33
CA ASN A 90 3.38 -1.45 13.77
C ASN A 90 2.03 -1.90 13.18
N ASP A 91 1.93 -3.16 12.71
CA ASP A 91 0.72 -3.72 12.15
C ASP A 91 -0.02 -4.54 13.21
N GLU A 92 -1.03 -3.90 13.80
CA GLU A 92 -1.92 -4.47 14.82
C GLU A 92 -2.62 -5.75 14.37
N ARG A 93 -2.83 -5.94 13.06
CA ARG A 93 -3.54 -7.11 12.50
C ARG A 93 -2.61 -8.23 12.06
N ARG A 94 -1.29 -8.08 12.19
CA ARG A 94 -0.32 -9.10 11.77
C ARG A 94 -0.50 -10.42 12.52
N GLY A 95 -0.70 -10.36 13.84
CA GLY A 95 -0.92 -11.55 14.68
C GLY A 95 -2.13 -12.34 14.17
N TYR A 96 -3.29 -11.66 14.12
CA TYR A 96 -4.53 -12.21 13.57
C TYR A 96 -4.37 -12.87 12.19
N ARG A 97 -3.68 -12.22 11.24
CA ARG A 97 -3.46 -12.80 9.91
C ARG A 97 -2.54 -14.03 9.93
N SER A 98 -1.52 -14.02 10.80
CA SER A 98 -0.67 -15.20 11.00
C SER A 98 -1.46 -16.37 11.59
N ASP A 99 -2.35 -16.10 12.53
CA ASP A 99 -3.21 -17.11 13.15
C ASP A 99 -4.21 -17.69 12.15
N LEU A 100 -4.76 -16.85 11.26
CA LEU A 100 -5.58 -17.31 10.13
C LEU A 100 -4.81 -18.26 9.20
N CYS A 101 -3.52 -18.02 8.95
CA CYS A 101 -2.71 -18.94 8.16
C CYS A 101 -2.59 -20.31 8.87
N GLU A 102 -2.40 -20.33 10.18
CA GLU A 102 -2.32 -21.57 10.96
C GLU A 102 -3.66 -22.31 10.98
N SER A 103 -4.77 -21.61 11.13
CA SER A 103 -6.10 -22.23 11.09
C SER A 103 -6.43 -22.80 9.71
N PHE A 104 -6.05 -22.09 8.63
CA PHE A 104 -6.32 -22.51 7.26
C PHE A 104 -5.44 -23.70 6.82
N PHE A 105 -4.17 -23.72 7.23
CA PHE A 105 -3.21 -24.79 6.93
C PHE A 105 -2.98 -25.72 8.13
N ARG A 106 -4.04 -25.99 8.90
CA ARG A 106 -4.02 -26.90 10.05
C ARG A 106 -3.54 -28.29 9.65
N LYS A 107 -2.81 -28.95 10.56
CA LYS A 107 -2.30 -30.30 10.33
C LYS A 107 -3.47 -31.31 10.29
N PRO A 108 -3.62 -32.11 9.22
CA PRO A 108 -4.59 -33.20 9.17
C PRO A 108 -4.18 -34.35 10.11
N ALA A 109 -5.15 -35.17 10.54
CA ALA A 109 -4.88 -36.33 11.40
C ALA A 109 -3.96 -37.37 10.74
N GLN A 110 -4.08 -37.51 9.42
CA GLN A 110 -3.22 -38.36 8.60
C GLN A 110 -2.73 -37.51 7.41
N GLU A 111 -1.42 -37.33 7.30
CA GLU A 111 -0.79 -36.65 6.17
C GLU A 111 0.40 -37.48 5.67
N THR A 112 0.54 -37.59 4.35
CA THR A 112 1.76 -38.17 3.76
C THR A 112 2.92 -37.18 3.87
N PRO A 113 4.19 -37.63 3.75
CA PRO A 113 5.35 -36.74 3.75
C PRO A 113 5.26 -35.61 2.70
N ASP A 114 4.76 -35.92 1.50
CA ASP A 114 4.57 -34.93 0.43
C ASP A 114 3.49 -33.90 0.76
N GLN A 115 2.38 -34.35 1.35
CA GLN A 115 1.31 -33.46 1.79
C GLN A 115 1.78 -32.54 2.91
N LYS A 116 2.56 -33.06 3.85
CA LYS A 116 3.19 -32.28 4.92
C LYS A 116 4.08 -31.18 4.34
N THR A 117 4.99 -31.52 3.43
CA THR A 117 5.90 -30.56 2.79
C THR A 117 5.13 -29.46 2.07
N LYS A 118 4.11 -29.82 1.27
CA LYS A 118 3.26 -28.84 0.57
C LYS A 118 2.48 -27.95 1.54
N ARG A 119 1.98 -28.50 2.65
CA ARG A 119 1.25 -27.73 3.67
C ARG A 119 2.17 -26.75 4.39
N GLU A 120 3.35 -27.19 4.83
CA GLU A 120 4.32 -26.34 5.52
C GLU A 120 4.82 -25.20 4.62
N ASP A 121 5.07 -25.49 3.34
CA ASP A 121 5.46 -24.52 2.33
C ASP A 121 4.37 -23.46 2.06
N ARG A 122 3.10 -23.89 1.97
CA ARG A 122 1.94 -22.97 1.86
C ARG A 122 1.74 -22.13 3.13
N LEU A 123 1.85 -22.74 4.30
CA LEU A 123 1.77 -22.06 5.59
C LEU A 123 2.86 -20.98 5.71
N MET A 124 4.08 -21.34 5.32
CA MET A 124 5.23 -20.43 5.29
C MET A 124 4.97 -19.22 4.39
N ARG A 125 4.54 -19.45 3.13
CA ARG A 125 4.21 -18.35 2.21
C ARG A 125 3.09 -17.46 2.72
N CYS A 126 2.06 -18.04 3.34
CA CYS A 126 0.97 -17.29 3.94
C CYS A 126 1.47 -16.37 5.06
N LYS A 127 2.30 -16.90 5.97
CA LYS A 127 2.91 -16.12 7.05
C LYS A 127 3.81 -15.00 6.52
N LEU A 128 4.57 -15.25 5.46
CA LEU A 128 5.36 -14.20 4.80
C LEU A 128 4.48 -13.13 4.16
N ALA A 129 3.39 -13.51 3.49
CA ALA A 129 2.44 -12.55 2.94
C ALA A 129 1.81 -11.67 4.05
N ALA A 130 1.53 -12.24 5.23
CA ALA A 130 1.01 -11.48 6.37
C ALA A 130 1.99 -10.40 6.89
N VAL A 131 3.29 -10.50 6.58
CA VAL A 131 4.34 -9.52 6.92
C VAL A 131 4.35 -8.35 5.92
N GLY A 132 3.89 -8.58 4.69
CA GLY A 132 3.85 -7.63 3.58
C GLY A 132 2.58 -6.77 3.49
N HIS A 133 1.96 -6.42 4.62
CA HIS A 133 0.77 -5.57 4.64
C HIS A 133 1.08 -4.15 5.17
N PRO A 134 0.46 -3.09 4.59
CA PRO A 134 0.63 -1.74 5.11
C PRO A 134 0.05 -1.65 6.52
N ASN A 135 0.78 -0.99 7.43
CA ASN A 135 0.24 -0.71 8.75
C ASN A 135 -0.64 0.55 8.74
N ARG A 136 -1.65 0.59 9.62
CA ARG A 136 -2.64 1.68 9.69
C ARG A 136 -1.99 3.05 9.87
N LYS A 137 -0.98 3.16 10.73
CA LYS A 137 -0.26 4.42 10.98
C LYS A 137 0.49 4.90 9.74
N GLY A 138 1.22 4.01 9.07
CA GLY A 138 1.92 4.29 7.82
C GLY A 138 0.98 4.72 6.70
N ALA A 139 -0.17 4.04 6.57
CA ALA A 139 -1.21 4.41 5.61
C ALA A 139 -1.82 5.79 5.92
N ALA A 140 -2.08 6.10 7.18
CA ALA A 140 -2.56 7.42 7.60
C ALA A 140 -1.54 8.53 7.26
N MET A 141 -0.25 8.30 7.53
CA MET A 141 0.80 9.26 7.16
C MET A 141 0.88 9.49 5.65
N TYR A 142 0.62 8.45 4.86
CA TYR A 142 0.58 8.54 3.40
C TYR A 142 -0.63 9.35 2.91
N ALA A 143 -1.80 9.07 3.47
CA ALA A 143 -3.02 9.83 3.18
C ALA A 143 -2.86 11.31 3.55
N ASP A 144 -2.26 11.62 4.71
CA ASP A 144 -1.97 12.98 5.14
C ASP A 144 -1.00 13.70 4.20
N ALA A 145 0.05 13.02 3.73
CA ALA A 145 1.02 13.61 2.79
C ALA A 145 0.34 13.98 1.46
N ILE A 146 -0.46 13.08 0.90
CA ILE A 146 -1.26 13.35 -0.31
C ILE A 146 -2.25 14.49 -0.05
N GLY A 147 -2.97 14.44 1.08
CA GLY A 147 -3.95 15.45 1.45
C GLY A 147 -3.34 16.85 1.52
N ARG A 148 -2.13 17.00 2.08
CA ARG A 148 -1.41 18.28 2.14
C ARG A 148 -1.04 18.81 0.75
N LEU A 149 -0.63 17.93 -0.16
CA LEU A 149 -0.29 18.31 -1.54
C LEU A 149 -1.53 18.72 -2.35
N LEU A 150 -2.66 18.04 -2.12
CA LEU A 150 -3.90 18.33 -2.81
C LEU A 150 -4.66 19.53 -2.23
N LYS A 151 -4.51 19.82 -0.93
CA LYS A 151 -5.28 20.87 -0.23
C LYS A 151 -5.26 22.24 -0.93
N PRO A 152 -4.12 22.76 -1.44
CA PRO A 152 -4.11 24.04 -2.17
C PRO A 152 -4.86 24.00 -3.50
N LEU A 153 -5.02 22.81 -4.10
CA LEU A 153 -5.70 22.60 -5.39
C LEU A 153 -7.22 22.44 -5.22
N ILE A 154 -7.67 22.17 -4.00
CA ILE A 154 -9.07 22.03 -3.60
C ILE A 154 -9.48 23.36 -2.95
N THR A 155 -9.68 24.39 -3.78
CA THR A 155 -10.05 25.74 -3.35
C THR A 155 -11.47 25.86 -2.82
N GLU A 156 -12.32 24.85 -3.05
CA GLU A 156 -13.70 24.83 -2.59
C GLU A 156 -14.05 23.47 -1.96
N THR A 157 -14.58 23.47 -0.74
CA THR A 157 -15.21 22.33 -0.06
C THR A 157 -16.54 21.92 -0.71
N GLY A 158 -16.66 22.09 -2.03
CA GLY A 158 -17.90 21.99 -2.79
C GLY A 158 -18.16 20.63 -3.46
N TRP A 159 -17.33 19.61 -3.22
CA TRP A 159 -17.40 18.32 -3.92
C TRP A 159 -18.67 17.48 -3.64
N LEU A 160 -19.72 18.05 -3.02
CA LEU A 160 -21.03 17.40 -2.85
C LEU A 160 -22.21 18.37 -2.58
N LYS A 161 -22.12 19.67 -2.89
CA LYS A 161 -23.25 20.61 -2.69
C LYS A 161 -23.86 21.07 -4.01
N GLN A 162 -24.71 20.23 -4.59
CA GLN A 162 -25.84 20.55 -5.48
C GLN A 162 -26.40 19.19 -5.95
N THR A 163 -27.61 18.74 -5.60
CA THR A 163 -28.92 19.39 -5.80
C THR A 163 -29.98 18.72 -4.91
N ALA A 164 -30.44 19.39 -3.84
CA ALA A 164 -31.80 19.15 -3.36
C ALA A 164 -32.68 20.22 -4.00
N PRO A 165 -33.74 19.88 -4.76
CA PRO A 165 -34.64 20.89 -5.28
C PRO A 165 -35.28 21.61 -4.10
N ALA A 166 -35.31 22.94 -4.17
CA ALA A 166 -36.00 23.77 -3.19
C ALA A 166 -37.44 23.23 -3.04
N ALA A 167 -37.82 22.84 -1.83
CA ALA A 167 -39.19 22.49 -1.53
C ALA A 167 -40.08 23.67 -1.93
N VAL A 168 -40.89 23.46 -2.96
CA VAL A 168 -41.91 24.41 -3.38
C VAL A 168 -42.90 24.51 -2.22
N VAL A 169 -42.81 25.60 -1.47
CA VAL A 169 -43.83 25.98 -0.49
C VAL A 169 -45.08 26.29 -1.30
N SER A 170 -46.06 25.38 -1.28
CA SER A 170 -47.40 25.67 -1.78
C SER A 170 -48.11 26.60 -0.80
N PRO A 171 -48.76 27.69 -1.25
CA PRO A 171 -49.74 28.37 -0.43
C PRO A 171 -50.99 27.47 -0.34
N LEU A 172 -51.47 27.26 0.88
CA LEU A 172 -52.75 26.63 1.20
C LEU A 172 -53.92 27.30 0.44
N PRO A 173 -54.93 26.53 0.00
CA PRO A 173 -56.33 26.91 0.13
C PRO A 173 -56.88 26.55 1.51
#